data_AF-A0A431U8S3-F1
#
_entry.id   AF-A0A431U8S3-F1
#
_cell.length_a   1.000
_cell.length_b   1.000
_cell.length_c   1.000
_cell.angle_alpha   90.00
_cell.angle_beta   90.00
_cell.angle_gamma   90.00
#
_symmetry.space_group_name_H-M   'P 1'
#
loop_
_entity.id
_entity.type
_entity.pdbx_description
1 polymer ?
#
loop_
_entity_poly.entity_id
_entity_poly.type
_entity_poly.pdbx_seq_one_letter_code
_entity_poly.pdbx_strand_id
1 'polypeptide(L)'
;MPAFPYHGTGVAEWSGITDSLIKNHPLSADEIRDVVLKSWDDIFESSIGSFYIGKDIFPAPQIMSFFLHELVAHYLSLRHPGVYKVGTDKADKDIQHVSDAQYSIEIKASSHKSQIFANRSYAQPQSSAGKKGKSGYYITINFENFKTAKGRPKILLIRFGYLDHTDWIAQKSETGQQARLGPDVYAHKLRQIYKAP
;
A
#
# COMPACT_ATOMS: atom_id res chain seq x y z
N MET A 1 24.50 -5.11 -4.61
CA MET A 1 23.78 -4.43 -3.51
C MET A 1 22.54 -3.82 -4.13
N PRO A 2 21.30 -4.09 -3.67
CA PRO A 2 20.19 -3.30 -4.20
C PRO A 2 20.44 -1.85 -3.78
N ALA A 3 20.50 -0.96 -4.77
CA ALA A 3 20.68 0.46 -4.52
C ALA A 3 19.43 0.95 -3.78
N PHE A 4 19.60 1.32 -2.50
CA PHE A 4 18.54 2.03 -1.77
C PHE A 4 18.49 3.46 -2.33
N PRO A 5 17.39 3.89 -2.98
CA PRO A 5 17.39 5.12 -3.77
C PRO A 5 17.72 6.39 -2.97
N TYR A 6 17.48 6.35 -1.66
CA TYR A 6 17.69 7.47 -0.76
C TYR A 6 18.99 7.38 0.06
N HIS A 7 19.79 6.33 -0.11
CA HIS A 7 20.99 6.13 0.70
C HIS A 7 22.04 7.22 0.46
N GLY A 8 22.52 7.82 1.55
CA GLY A 8 23.50 8.91 1.50
C GLY A 8 22.92 10.28 1.11
N THR A 9 21.60 10.39 0.94
CA THR A 9 20.93 11.64 0.54
C THR A 9 20.21 12.30 1.71
N GLY A 10 20.19 13.64 1.72
CA GLY A 10 19.46 14.43 2.71
C GLY A 10 17.95 14.45 2.45
N VAL A 11 17.16 14.73 3.50
CA VAL A 11 15.68 14.81 3.41
C VAL A 11 15.21 15.77 2.31
N ALA A 12 15.94 16.87 2.10
CA ALA A 12 15.64 17.85 1.05
C ALA A 12 15.67 17.27 -0.38
N GLU A 13 16.43 16.20 -0.61
CA GLU A 13 16.59 15.57 -1.92
C GLU A 13 15.54 14.48 -2.19
N TRP A 14 14.92 13.94 -1.14
CA TRP A 14 14.04 12.78 -1.24
C TRP A 14 12.83 12.98 -2.14
N SER A 15 12.28 14.21 -2.21
CA SER A 15 11.12 14.49 -3.06
C SER A 15 11.46 14.32 -4.55
N GLY A 16 12.61 14.86 -4.99
CA GLY A 16 13.05 14.75 -6.38
C GLY A 16 13.41 13.31 -6.78
N ILE A 17 13.98 12.54 -5.85
CA ILE A 17 14.22 11.11 -6.03
C ILE A 17 12.89 10.37 -6.20
N THR A 18 11.91 10.63 -5.33
CA THR A 18 10.59 10.00 -5.37
C THR A 18 9.85 10.32 -6.66
N ASP A 19 9.86 11.58 -7.10
CA ASP A 19 9.23 11.98 -8.36
C ASP A 19 9.86 11.26 -9.55
N SER A 20 11.19 11.08 -9.54
CA SER A 20 11.90 10.33 -10.58
C SER A 20 11.54 8.84 -10.57
N LEU A 21 11.46 8.22 -9.38
CA LEU A 21 11.05 6.82 -9.22
C LEU A 21 9.63 6.59 -9.73
N ILE A 22 8.68 7.45 -9.33
CA ILE A 22 7.29 7.36 -9.76
C ILE A 22 7.17 7.56 -11.27
N LYS A 23 7.88 8.53 -11.85
CA LYS A 23 7.88 8.79 -13.29
C LYS A 23 8.39 7.60 -14.10
N ASN A 24 9.37 6.87 -13.57
CA ASN A 24 10.00 5.72 -14.23
C ASN A 24 9.28 4.39 -13.96
N HIS A 25 8.22 4.41 -13.15
CA HIS A 25 7.45 3.22 -12.84
C HIS A 25 6.45 2.89 -13.99
N PRO A 26 6.24 1.62 -14.37
CA PRO A 26 5.34 1.26 -15.48
C PRO A 26 3.87 1.67 -15.25
N LEU A 27 3.41 1.60 -14.01
CA LEU A 27 2.07 2.07 -13.62
C LEU A 27 2.07 3.58 -13.34
N SER A 28 1.09 4.27 -13.91
CA SER A 28 0.87 5.70 -13.67
C SER A 28 0.12 5.98 -12.37
N ALA A 29 0.29 7.18 -11.81
CA ALA A 29 -0.43 7.64 -10.62
C ALA A 29 -1.96 7.65 -10.81
N ASP A 30 -2.43 8.10 -11.99
CA ASP A 30 -3.85 8.14 -12.32
C ASP A 30 -4.45 6.73 -12.39
N GLU A 31 -3.73 5.81 -13.01
CA GLU A 31 -4.17 4.42 -13.09
C GLU A 31 -4.30 3.79 -11.70
N ILE A 32 -3.29 3.96 -10.84
CA ILE A 32 -3.31 3.43 -9.47
C ILE A 32 -4.51 4.02 -8.71
N ARG A 33 -4.72 5.34 -8.80
CA ARG A 33 -5.87 6.00 -8.19
C ARG A 33 -7.17 5.35 -8.65
N ASP A 34 -7.36 5.22 -9.96
CA ASP A 34 -8.62 4.75 -10.54
C ASP A 34 -8.90 3.29 -10.17
N VAL A 35 -7.87 2.44 -10.13
CA VAL A 35 -8.03 1.05 -9.65
C VAL A 35 -8.42 1.02 -8.17
N VAL A 36 -7.77 1.80 -7.32
CA VAL A 36 -8.07 1.81 -5.88
C VAL A 36 -9.50 2.28 -5.62
N LEU A 37 -9.94 3.36 -6.29
CA LEU A 37 -11.30 3.86 -6.16
C LEU A 37 -12.32 2.85 -6.68
N LYS A 38 -12.08 2.25 -7.86
CA LYS A 38 -12.94 1.18 -8.38
C LYS A 38 -13.01 -0.01 -7.40
N SER A 39 -11.88 -0.45 -6.88
CA SER A 39 -11.80 -1.55 -5.91
C SER A 39 -12.61 -1.25 -4.66
N TRP A 40 -12.53 -0.01 -4.17
CA TRP A 40 -13.37 0.43 -3.05
C TRP A 40 -14.84 0.34 -3.41
N ASP A 41 -15.22 0.77 -4.61
CA ASP A 41 -16.61 0.76 -5.01
C ASP A 41 -17.19 -0.63 -5.14
N ASP A 42 -16.44 -1.54 -5.77
CA ASP A 42 -16.85 -2.92 -5.95
C ASP A 42 -17.02 -3.67 -4.63
N ILE A 43 -16.27 -3.33 -3.57
CA ILE A 43 -16.45 -3.94 -2.24
C ILE A 43 -17.90 -3.77 -1.76
N PHE A 44 -18.48 -2.59 -1.96
CA PHE A 44 -19.85 -2.30 -1.53
C PHE A 44 -20.91 -2.72 -2.54
N GLU A 45 -20.53 -2.96 -3.80
CA GLU A 45 -21.40 -3.58 -4.81
C GLU A 45 -21.42 -5.12 -4.65
N SER A 46 -20.49 -5.67 -3.88
CA SER A 46 -20.38 -7.11 -3.62
C SER A 46 -21.37 -7.60 -2.56
N SER A 47 -21.68 -8.90 -2.64
CA SER A 47 -22.50 -9.64 -1.69
C SER A 47 -21.80 -10.89 -1.17
N ILE A 48 -22.11 -11.28 0.07
CA ILE A 48 -21.75 -12.57 0.66
C ILE A 48 -23.04 -13.34 0.89
N GLY A 49 -23.30 -14.36 0.08
CA GLY A 49 -24.61 -14.98 0.00
C GLY A 49 -25.66 -13.95 -0.46
N SER A 50 -26.75 -13.82 0.29
CA SER A 50 -27.82 -12.85 -0.01
C SER A 50 -27.65 -11.47 0.67
N PHE A 51 -26.51 -11.22 1.32
CA PHE A 51 -26.27 -10.03 2.13
C PHE A 51 -25.21 -9.12 1.51
N TYR A 52 -25.41 -7.80 1.57
CA TYR A 52 -24.55 -6.81 0.92
C TYR A 52 -23.64 -6.08 1.91
N ILE A 53 -22.40 -5.82 1.51
CA ILE A 53 -21.44 -5.05 2.31
C ILE A 53 -21.85 -3.58 2.36
N GLY A 54 -21.86 -3.00 3.56
CA GLY A 54 -22.28 -1.63 3.84
C GLY A 54 -23.79 -1.42 3.90
N LYS A 55 -24.58 -2.47 3.72
CA LYS A 55 -26.04 -2.47 3.94
C LYS A 55 -26.44 -3.47 5.03
N ASP A 56 -26.03 -4.72 4.89
CA ASP A 56 -26.35 -5.81 5.81
C ASP A 56 -25.12 -6.24 6.62
N ILE A 57 -23.93 -6.16 6.01
CA ILE A 57 -22.64 -6.54 6.61
C ILE A 57 -21.77 -5.30 6.78
N PHE A 58 -21.18 -5.10 7.96
CA PHE A 58 -20.31 -3.97 8.28
C PHE A 58 -18.93 -4.46 8.75
N PRO A 59 -18.02 -4.83 7.83
CA PRO A 59 -16.76 -5.46 8.19
C PRO A 59 -15.85 -4.56 9.05
N ALA A 60 -15.01 -5.19 9.88
CA ALA A 60 -13.95 -4.49 10.60
C ALA A 60 -12.89 -3.93 9.62
N PRO A 61 -12.14 -2.87 9.99
CA PRO A 61 -11.10 -2.29 9.14
C PRO A 61 -10.11 -3.30 8.54
N GLN A 62 -9.75 -4.33 9.30
CA GLN A 62 -8.82 -5.37 8.83
C GLN A 62 -9.37 -6.14 7.63
N ILE A 63 -10.67 -6.41 7.61
CA ILE A 63 -11.35 -7.09 6.49
C ILE A 63 -11.47 -6.15 5.29
N MET A 64 -11.76 -4.86 5.52
CA MET A 64 -11.76 -3.87 4.45
C MET A 64 -10.38 -3.68 3.82
N SER A 65 -9.32 -3.64 4.65
CA SER A 65 -7.94 -3.64 4.17
C SER A 65 -7.63 -4.90 3.35
N PHE A 66 -8.06 -6.07 3.80
CA PHE A 66 -7.87 -7.32 3.05
C PHE A 66 -8.52 -7.24 1.66
N PHE A 67 -9.80 -6.85 1.57
CA PHE A 67 -10.47 -6.73 0.27
C PHE A 67 -9.80 -5.71 -0.65
N LEU A 68 -9.33 -4.58 -0.12
CA LEU A 68 -8.57 -3.60 -0.90
C LEU A 68 -7.28 -4.19 -1.46
N HIS A 69 -6.52 -4.96 -0.66
CA HIS A 69 -5.29 -5.59 -1.13
C HIS A 69 -5.59 -6.56 -2.29
N GLU A 70 -6.58 -7.43 -2.13
CA GLU A 70 -6.94 -8.43 -3.13
C GLU A 70 -7.46 -7.79 -4.42
N LEU A 71 -8.46 -6.90 -4.33
CA LEU A 71 -9.09 -6.33 -5.53
C LEU A 71 -8.16 -5.41 -6.31
N VAL A 72 -7.36 -4.59 -5.63
CA VAL A 72 -6.38 -3.71 -6.31
C VAL A 72 -5.35 -4.55 -7.05
N ALA A 73 -4.84 -5.62 -6.41
CA ALA A 73 -3.88 -6.51 -7.06
C ALA A 73 -4.47 -7.23 -8.26
N HIS A 74 -5.70 -7.76 -8.14
CA HIS A 74 -6.40 -8.41 -9.23
C HIS A 74 -6.67 -7.45 -10.39
N TYR A 75 -7.18 -6.25 -10.14
CA TYR A 75 -7.49 -5.30 -11.20
C TYR A 75 -6.24 -4.82 -11.94
N LEU A 76 -5.14 -4.54 -11.25
CA LEU A 76 -3.89 -4.18 -11.91
C LEU A 76 -3.34 -5.34 -12.74
N SER A 77 -3.42 -6.57 -12.25
CA SER A 77 -3.00 -7.76 -13.01
C SER A 77 -3.86 -7.98 -14.26
N LEU A 78 -5.16 -7.73 -14.18
CA LEU A 78 -6.08 -7.83 -15.32
C LEU A 78 -5.85 -6.72 -16.35
N ARG A 79 -5.48 -5.51 -15.92
CA ARG A 79 -5.17 -4.39 -16.83
C ARG A 79 -3.83 -4.56 -17.54
N HIS A 80 -2.89 -5.27 -16.91
CA HIS A 80 -1.52 -5.46 -17.41
C HIS A 80 -1.16 -6.94 -17.54
N PRO A 81 -1.88 -7.70 -18.40
CA PRO A 81 -1.65 -9.13 -18.54
C PRO A 81 -0.22 -9.41 -19.01
N GLY A 82 0.46 -10.34 -18.32
CA GLY A 82 1.84 -10.72 -18.62
C GLY A 82 2.91 -9.77 -18.08
N VAL A 83 2.53 -8.58 -17.57
CA VAL A 83 3.44 -7.62 -16.92
C VAL A 83 3.30 -7.70 -15.40
N TYR A 84 2.05 -7.72 -14.90
CA TYR A 84 1.76 -7.85 -13.47
C TYR A 84 0.90 -9.09 -13.18
N LYS A 85 1.16 -9.71 -12.04
CA LYS A 85 0.34 -10.77 -11.45
C LYS A 85 0.08 -10.49 -9.97
N VAL A 86 -0.95 -11.13 -9.42
CA VAL A 86 -1.15 -11.15 -7.96
C VAL A 86 -0.01 -11.95 -7.32
N GLY A 87 0.53 -11.45 -6.21
CA GLY A 87 1.52 -12.18 -5.44
C GLY A 87 0.91 -13.43 -4.81
N THR A 88 1.53 -14.59 -5.04
CA THR A 88 1.05 -15.88 -4.51
C THR A 88 2.06 -16.54 -3.59
N ASP A 89 3.35 -16.24 -3.78
CA ASP A 89 4.42 -16.83 -2.99
C ASP A 89 4.75 -15.97 -1.77
N LYS A 90 5.30 -16.61 -0.73
CA LYS A 90 5.72 -15.92 0.51
C LYS A 90 6.77 -14.81 0.29
N ALA A 91 7.48 -14.87 -0.84
CA ALA A 91 8.47 -13.87 -1.22
C ALA A 91 7.89 -12.73 -2.07
N ASP A 92 6.70 -12.91 -2.64
CA ASP A 92 6.10 -11.98 -3.58
C ASP A 92 5.63 -10.71 -2.86
N LYS A 93 5.72 -9.58 -3.58
CA LYS A 93 4.94 -8.38 -3.24
C LYS A 93 3.46 -8.62 -3.53
N ASP A 94 2.59 -7.76 -3.01
CA ASP A 94 1.14 -7.93 -3.20
C ASP A 94 0.78 -7.88 -4.70
N ILE A 95 1.45 -7.00 -5.45
CA ILE A 95 1.44 -6.94 -6.92
C ILE A 95 2.85 -7.27 -7.42
N GLN A 96 3.01 -8.38 -8.12
CA GLN A 96 4.31 -8.87 -8.58
C GLN A 96 4.49 -8.56 -10.06
N HIS A 97 5.54 -7.81 -10.41
CA HIS A 97 5.98 -7.66 -11.78
C HIS A 97 6.62 -8.97 -12.26
N VAL A 98 6.21 -9.45 -13.43
CA VAL A 98 6.51 -10.80 -13.93
C VAL A 98 7.98 -10.95 -14.30
N SER A 99 8.57 -9.95 -14.97
CA SER A 99 9.95 -10.03 -15.51
C SER A 99 10.98 -9.25 -14.70
N ASP A 100 10.56 -8.41 -13.77
CA ASP A 100 11.44 -7.46 -13.09
C ASP A 100 10.90 -7.06 -11.72
N ALA A 101 11.32 -7.78 -10.70
CA ALA A 101 10.83 -7.63 -9.33
C ALA A 101 11.08 -6.23 -8.72
N GLN A 102 11.91 -5.37 -9.33
CA GLN A 102 12.12 -4.01 -8.83
C GLN A 102 10.87 -3.13 -8.98
N TYR A 103 9.99 -3.45 -9.92
CA TYR A 103 8.71 -2.77 -10.15
C TYR A 103 7.53 -3.43 -9.45
N SER A 104 7.79 -4.42 -8.58
CA SER A 104 6.75 -5.03 -7.74
C SER A 104 6.34 -4.12 -6.59
N ILE A 105 5.07 -4.19 -6.19
CA ILE A 105 4.43 -3.19 -5.34
C ILE A 105 3.78 -3.84 -4.13
N GLU A 106 4.02 -3.24 -2.97
CA GLU A 106 3.33 -3.54 -1.73
C GLU A 106 2.09 -2.67 -1.55
N ILE A 107 1.00 -3.21 -1.03
CA ILE A 107 -0.18 -2.45 -0.61
C ILE A 107 -0.19 -2.35 0.90
N LYS A 108 -0.54 -1.17 1.41
CA LYS A 108 -0.80 -0.94 2.84
C LYS A 108 -2.05 -0.10 3.01
N ALA A 109 -3.12 -0.73 3.51
CA ALA A 109 -4.38 -0.06 3.80
C ALA A 109 -4.60 0.14 5.32
N SER A 110 -5.16 1.30 5.71
CA SER A 110 -5.36 1.68 7.11
C SER A 110 -6.60 2.55 7.31
N SER A 111 -7.38 2.29 8.36
CA SER A 111 -8.50 3.16 8.72
C SER A 111 -8.10 4.41 9.51
N HIS A 112 -6.80 4.66 9.70
CA HIS A 112 -6.32 5.93 10.23
C HIS A 112 -6.42 7.00 9.15
N LYS A 113 -6.67 8.26 9.52
CA LYS A 113 -6.94 9.34 8.57
C LYS A 113 -5.80 9.62 7.57
N SER A 114 -4.55 9.38 7.98
CA SER A 114 -3.38 9.77 7.18
C SER A 114 -2.15 8.88 7.31
N GLN A 115 -2.18 7.87 8.20
CA GLN A 115 -1.03 7.04 8.54
C GLN A 115 -1.29 5.58 8.19
N ILE A 116 -0.24 4.87 7.79
CA ILE A 116 -0.23 3.43 7.66
C ILE A 116 0.65 2.81 8.74
N PHE A 117 0.33 1.56 9.03
CA PHE A 117 1.06 0.73 9.97
C PHE A 117 1.41 -0.58 9.30
N ALA A 118 2.52 -1.17 9.71
CA ALA A 118 2.92 -2.50 9.28
C ALA A 118 3.26 -3.35 10.50
N ASN A 119 3.53 -4.63 10.28
CA ASN A 119 4.02 -5.49 11.35
C ASN A 119 5.43 -5.05 11.78
N ARG A 120 5.79 -5.27 13.05
CA ARG A 120 7.11 -4.94 13.61
C ARG A 120 8.27 -5.50 12.77
N SER A 121 8.04 -6.64 12.10
CA SER A 121 9.00 -7.23 11.19
C SER A 121 9.45 -6.28 10.08
N TYR A 122 8.66 -5.29 9.64
CA TYR A 122 9.03 -4.35 8.58
C TYR A 122 10.26 -3.49 8.91
N ALA A 123 10.51 -3.22 10.19
CA ALA A 123 11.68 -2.50 10.68
C ALA A 123 12.95 -3.38 10.79
N GLN A 124 12.84 -4.67 10.51
CA GLN A 124 13.96 -5.61 10.59
C GLN A 124 14.56 -5.83 9.20
N PRO A 125 15.90 -5.78 9.05
CA PRO A 125 16.56 -6.15 7.81
C PRO A 125 16.18 -7.57 7.40
N GLN A 126 16.27 -7.87 6.10
CA GLN A 126 15.92 -9.19 5.60
C GLN A 126 16.94 -10.22 6.10
N SER A 127 16.52 -11.07 7.02
CA SER A 127 17.41 -12.02 7.73
C SER A 127 17.48 -13.40 7.08
N SER A 128 16.91 -13.63 5.90
CA SER A 128 16.91 -14.96 5.24
C SER A 128 16.62 -14.87 3.74
N ALA A 129 17.25 -15.75 2.95
CA ALA A 129 16.80 -16.08 1.61
C ALA A 129 15.35 -16.61 1.64
N GLY A 130 14.51 -16.23 0.68
CA GLY A 130 13.12 -16.71 0.56
C GLY A 130 12.06 -15.95 1.37
N LYS A 131 12.37 -14.79 1.97
CA LYS A 131 11.38 -13.90 2.60
C LYS A 131 11.11 -12.66 1.73
N LYS A 132 9.87 -12.18 1.77
CA LYS A 132 9.43 -10.95 1.10
C LYS A 132 10.31 -9.75 1.47
N GLY A 133 10.84 -9.08 0.45
CA GLY A 133 11.57 -7.83 0.62
C GLY A 133 10.66 -6.73 1.18
N LYS A 134 11.20 -5.86 2.05
CA LYS A 134 10.43 -4.75 2.65
C LYS A 134 10.74 -3.40 2.02
N SER A 135 11.87 -3.26 1.35
CA SER A 135 12.11 -2.13 0.45
C SER A 135 11.36 -2.35 -0.87
N GLY A 136 10.91 -1.28 -1.53
CA GLY A 136 10.20 -1.36 -2.81
C GLY A 136 9.16 -0.26 -2.99
N TYR A 137 8.37 -0.37 -4.06
CA TYR A 137 7.22 0.50 -4.29
C TYR A 137 6.05 0.15 -3.35
N TYR A 138 5.31 1.19 -2.93
CA TYR A 138 4.17 1.07 -2.03
C TYR A 138 2.97 1.87 -2.55
N ILE A 139 1.81 1.23 -2.59
CA ILE A 139 0.50 1.89 -2.65
C ILE A 139 -0.04 1.95 -1.23
N THR A 140 -0.25 3.15 -0.71
CA THR A 140 -0.81 3.37 0.63
C THR A 140 -2.22 3.91 0.53
N ILE A 141 -3.15 3.31 1.26
CA ILE A 141 -4.58 3.62 1.16
C ILE A 141 -5.12 3.91 2.57
N ASN A 142 -5.64 5.11 2.78
CA ASN A 142 -6.35 5.45 4.01
C ASN A 142 -7.85 5.55 3.74
N PHE A 143 -8.67 5.01 4.64
CA PHE A 143 -10.12 4.97 4.48
C PHE A 143 -10.87 5.20 5.81
N GLU A 144 -12.17 5.48 5.74
CA GLU A 144 -13.00 5.66 6.92
C GLU A 144 -13.42 4.33 7.55
N ASN A 145 -13.55 4.29 8.88
CA ASN A 145 -14.14 3.16 9.57
C ASN A 145 -15.68 3.28 9.57
N PHE A 146 -16.40 2.17 9.32
CA PHE A 146 -17.86 2.07 9.49
C PHE A 146 -18.39 2.64 10.81
N LYS A 147 -17.66 2.48 11.91
CA LYS A 147 -18.07 2.97 13.25
C LYS A 147 -18.10 4.50 13.34
N THR A 148 -17.31 5.19 12.51
CA THR A 148 -17.13 6.65 12.57
C THR A 148 -17.61 7.37 11.32
N ALA A 149 -17.86 6.64 10.24
CA ALA A 149 -18.32 7.20 8.98
C ALA A 149 -19.77 7.70 9.11
N LYS A 150 -20.05 8.85 8.51
CA LYS A 150 -21.42 9.36 8.35
C LYS A 150 -21.96 8.85 7.02
N GLY A 151 -22.46 7.61 7.01
CA GLY A 151 -22.92 6.90 5.82
C GLY A 151 -21.87 5.92 5.29
N ARG A 152 -21.84 5.71 3.96
CA ARG A 152 -20.87 4.83 3.30
C ARG A 152 -19.45 5.34 3.55
N PRO A 153 -18.57 4.53 4.16
CA PRO A 153 -17.16 4.89 4.35
C PRO A 153 -16.46 5.23 3.03
N LYS A 154 -15.57 6.21 3.06
CA LYS A 154 -14.84 6.68 1.87
C LYS A 154 -13.35 6.35 1.95
N ILE A 155 -12.70 6.21 0.78
CA ILE A 155 -11.25 6.40 0.67
C ILE A 155 -10.95 7.87 0.99
N LEU A 156 -10.01 8.09 1.90
CA LEU A 156 -9.58 9.42 2.36
C LEU A 156 -8.34 9.91 1.61
N LEU A 157 -7.39 9.01 1.36
CA LEU A 157 -6.06 9.37 0.86
C LEU A 157 -5.43 8.16 0.18
N ILE A 158 -4.86 8.38 -1.01
CA ILE A 158 -4.04 7.39 -1.70
C ILE A 158 -2.68 8.03 -1.96
N ARG A 159 -1.62 7.30 -1.66
CA ARG A 159 -0.26 7.69 -2.00
C ARG A 159 0.48 6.57 -2.71
N PHE A 160 1.43 6.96 -3.55
CA PHE A 160 2.35 6.06 -4.23
C PHE A 160 3.79 6.54 -4.03
N GLY A 161 4.73 5.62 -3.93
CA GLY A 161 6.14 5.96 -3.75
C GLY A 161 7.00 4.76 -3.41
N TYR A 162 8.21 4.99 -2.94
CA TYR A 162 9.18 3.95 -2.61
C TYR A 162 9.61 4.07 -1.16
N LEU A 163 9.54 2.98 -0.42
CA LEU A 163 9.97 2.91 0.98
C LEU A 163 11.12 1.94 1.13
N ASP A 164 12.00 2.26 2.07
CA ASP A 164 13.05 1.36 2.55
C ASP A 164 12.66 0.68 3.85
N HIS A 165 13.23 -0.50 4.12
CA HIS A 165 13.04 -1.17 5.40
C HIS A 165 13.48 -0.30 6.59
N THR A 166 14.44 0.60 6.40
CA THR A 166 14.92 1.55 7.41
C THR A 166 13.95 2.71 7.68
N ASP A 167 12.97 2.94 6.81
CA ASP A 167 11.94 3.96 7.03
C ASP A 167 10.94 3.53 8.11
N TRP A 168 10.85 2.22 8.37
CA TRP A 168 9.96 1.64 9.35
C TRP A 168 10.55 1.70 10.76
N ILE A 169 9.85 2.40 11.64
CA ILE A 169 10.20 2.54 13.06
C ILE A 169 9.42 1.48 13.84
N ALA A 170 10.11 0.45 14.33
CA ALA A 170 9.52 -0.54 15.23
C ALA A 170 9.04 0.13 16.54
N GLN A 171 7.90 -0.31 17.05
CA GLN A 171 7.48 0.04 18.41
C GLN A 171 8.50 -0.50 19.43
N LYS A 172 8.81 0.31 20.46
CA LYS A 172 9.76 -0.04 21.52
C LYS A 172 9.23 -1.13 22.48
N SER A 173 7.91 -1.24 22.65
CA SER A 173 7.28 -2.22 23.56
C SER A 173 7.40 -3.65 23.01
N GLU A 174 7.73 -4.61 23.86
CA GLU A 174 7.79 -6.04 23.53
C GLU A 174 6.44 -6.60 23.08
N THR A 175 5.34 -6.03 23.56
CA THR A 175 3.96 -6.39 23.20
C THR A 175 3.46 -5.70 21.92
N GLY A 176 4.20 -4.71 21.41
CA GLY A 176 3.84 -3.94 20.23
C GLY A 176 4.18 -4.66 18.94
N GLN A 177 3.18 -5.15 18.21
CA GLN A 177 3.39 -5.82 16.92
C GLN A 177 3.47 -4.85 15.72
N GLN A 178 3.57 -3.54 15.95
CA GLN A 178 3.45 -2.54 14.91
C GLN A 178 4.76 -1.80 14.60
N ALA A 179 4.91 -1.40 13.34
CA ALA A 179 5.89 -0.46 12.84
C ALA A 179 5.16 0.73 12.18
N ARG A 180 5.72 1.93 12.33
CA ARG A 180 5.18 3.18 11.77
C ARG A 180 6.24 3.90 10.93
N LEU A 181 5.81 4.88 10.15
CA LEU A 181 6.70 5.76 9.39
C LEU A 181 6.87 7.12 10.10
N GLY A 182 8.02 7.76 9.88
CA GLY A 182 8.26 9.14 10.29
C GLY A 182 7.53 10.17 9.41
N PRO A 183 7.35 11.42 9.88
CA PRO A 183 6.65 12.47 9.13
C PRO A 183 7.32 12.77 7.79
N ASP A 184 8.66 12.85 7.75
CA ASP A 184 9.42 13.15 6.52
C ASP A 184 9.23 12.09 5.43
N VAL A 185 9.05 10.83 5.82
CA VAL A 185 8.74 9.74 4.88
C VAL A 185 7.40 9.99 4.19
N TYR A 186 6.37 10.39 4.94
CA TYR A 186 5.07 10.75 4.35
C TYR A 186 5.15 12.00 3.47
N ALA A 187 5.97 12.98 3.86
CA ALA A 187 6.08 14.25 3.15
C ALA A 187 6.86 14.12 1.84
N HIS A 188 7.88 13.26 1.80
CA HIS A 188 8.86 13.27 0.73
C HIS A 188 8.98 11.95 -0.05
N LYS A 189 8.66 10.79 0.57
CA LYS A 189 8.79 9.47 -0.08
C LYS A 189 7.47 8.87 -0.59
N LEU A 190 6.34 9.43 -0.17
CA LEU A 190 4.99 8.98 -0.53
C LEU A 190 4.21 10.13 -1.17
N ARG A 191 4.14 10.14 -2.50
CA ARG A 191 3.41 11.17 -3.24
C ARG A 191 1.91 10.96 -3.12
N GLN A 192 1.19 12.00 -2.71
CA GLN A 192 -0.27 11.99 -2.74
C GLN A 192 -0.77 11.97 -4.18
N ILE A 193 -1.55 10.95 -4.53
CA ILE A 193 -2.18 10.80 -5.85
C ILE A 193 -3.71 10.93 -5.79
N TYR A 194 -4.28 10.91 -4.58
CA TYR A 194 -5.68 11.22 -4.33
C TYR A 194 -5.88 11.67 -2.89
N LYS A 195 -6.80 12.62 -2.68
CA LYS A 195 -7.32 12.99 -1.37
C LYS A 195 -8.81 13.26 -1.51
N ALA A 196 -9.61 12.70 -0.60
CA ALA A 196 -11.03 12.98 -0.56
C ALA A 196 -11.27 14.49 -0.37
N PRO A 197 -12.28 15.06 -1.04
CA PRO A 197 -12.68 16.45 -0.87
C PRO A 197 -13.19 16.73 0.56
#